data_AF-A0A423UQL0-F1
#
_entry.id   AF-A0A423UQL0-F1
#
_cell.length_a   1.000
_cell.length_b   1.000
_cell.length_c   1.000
_cell.angle_alpha   90.00
_cell.angle_beta   90.00
_cell.angle_gamma   90.00
#
_symmetry.space_group_name_H-M   'P 1'
#
loop_
_entity.id
_entity.type
_entity.pdbx_description
1 polymer ?
#
loop_
_entity_poly.entity_id
_entity_poly.type
_entity_poly.pdbx_seq_one_letter_code
_entity_poly.pdbx_strand_id
1 'polypeptide(L)'
;AGHTRDTAPSPVYLALARLGRDDHRLALSADDCTALEPLAAQWLDRGVTTDYLTSTLTAGLPAQVDSPVGLIRRRLIDKLPPRLPDTASTAGTPANTPAPIRRLLVECTDCGRPGQPEALPDGLCRPCHTTHTAGGRPSPDPTQIAAVKAHMTNLRDLLKPV
;
A
#
# COMPACT_ATOMS: atom_id res chain seq x y z
N ALA A 1 -38.98 27.18 13.05
CA ALA A 1 -38.51 26.92 11.67
C ALA A 1 -37.26 26.05 11.76
N GLY A 2 -37.40 24.75 11.49
CA GLY A 2 -36.28 23.81 11.54
C GLY A 2 -35.37 24.02 10.34
N HIS A 3 -34.07 24.15 10.59
CA HIS A 3 -33.07 24.18 9.53
C HIS A 3 -33.01 22.77 8.94
N THR A 4 -33.56 22.58 7.75
CA THR A 4 -33.25 21.41 6.92
C THR A 4 -31.76 21.48 6.64
N ARG A 5 -30.99 20.69 7.38
CA ARG A 5 -29.58 20.48 7.12
C ARG A 5 -29.54 19.75 5.79
N ASP A 6 -29.30 20.49 4.72
CA ASP A 6 -29.14 19.97 3.37
C ASP A 6 -27.98 18.97 3.45
N THR A 7 -28.33 17.68 3.57
CA THR A 7 -27.36 16.63 3.79
C THR A 7 -26.76 16.40 2.42
N ALA A 8 -25.53 16.89 2.23
CA ALA A 8 -24.83 16.71 0.98
C ALA A 8 -24.90 15.22 0.57
N PRO A 9 -25.24 14.92 -0.70
CA PRO A 9 -25.34 13.55 -1.18
C PRO A 9 -24.01 12.82 -0.96
N SER A 10 -24.10 11.54 -0.60
CA SER A 10 -22.90 10.75 -0.30
C SER A 10 -22.01 10.63 -1.54
N PRO A 11 -20.70 10.39 -1.36
CA PRO A 11 -19.78 10.13 -2.48
C PRO A 11 -20.23 8.94 -3.35
N VAL A 12 -20.85 7.93 -2.73
CA VAL A 12 -21.36 6.73 -3.41
C VAL A 12 -22.55 7.07 -4.30
N TYR A 13 -23.51 7.83 -3.76
CA TYR A 13 -24.65 8.32 -4.52
C TYR A 13 -24.19 9.14 -5.72
N LEU A 14 -23.24 10.05 -5.51
CA LEU A 14 -22.69 10.88 -6.57
C LEU A 14 -21.96 10.07 -7.65
N ALA A 15 -21.27 8.99 -7.28
CA ALA A 15 -20.64 8.09 -8.24
C ALA A 15 -21.69 7.37 -9.10
N LEU A 16 -22.77 6.85 -8.49
CA LEU A 16 -23.87 6.22 -9.22
C LEU A 16 -24.58 7.20 -10.16
N ALA A 17 -24.86 8.41 -9.69
CA ALA A 17 -25.54 9.44 -10.48
C ALA A 17 -24.71 9.94 -11.68
N ARG A 18 -23.38 9.76 -11.65
CA ARG A 18 -22.48 10.11 -12.77
C ARG A 18 -22.43 9.06 -13.86
N LEU A 19 -22.81 7.80 -13.58
CA LEU A 19 -22.72 6.71 -14.57
C LEU A 19 -23.43 7.03 -15.88
N GLY A 20 -24.62 7.64 -15.84
CA GLY A 20 -25.36 8.02 -17.05
C GLY A 20 -24.69 9.12 -17.87
N ARG A 21 -23.81 9.94 -17.27
CA ARG A 21 -23.01 10.93 -17.99
C ARG A 21 -21.78 10.29 -18.64
N ASP A 22 -21.20 9.31 -17.98
CA ASP A 22 -20.03 8.57 -18.49
C ASP A 22 -20.44 7.58 -19.60
N ASP A 23 -21.60 6.93 -19.44
CA ASP A 23 -22.22 6.08 -20.46
C ASP A 23 -23.75 6.19 -20.39
N HIS A 24 -24.35 6.75 -21.44
CA HIS A 24 -25.80 7.00 -21.53
C HIS A 24 -26.66 5.73 -21.36
N ARG A 25 -26.11 4.54 -21.61
CA ARG A 25 -26.80 3.25 -21.39
C ARG A 25 -27.06 2.96 -19.91
N LEU A 26 -26.39 3.68 -19.01
CA LEU A 26 -26.46 3.53 -17.56
C LEU A 26 -27.13 4.73 -16.87
N ALA A 27 -28.05 5.43 -17.55
CA ALA A 27 -28.85 6.46 -16.92
C ALA A 27 -29.70 5.88 -15.77
N LEU A 28 -29.56 6.45 -14.58
CA LEU A 28 -30.28 6.05 -13.36
C LEU A 28 -31.10 7.24 -12.84
N SER A 29 -32.30 6.96 -12.33
CA SER A 29 -33.08 7.95 -11.60
C SER A 29 -32.52 8.19 -10.19
N ALA A 30 -33.00 9.23 -9.50
CA ALA A 30 -32.63 9.47 -8.10
C ALA A 30 -33.08 8.31 -7.18
N ASP A 31 -34.24 7.73 -7.46
CA ASP A 31 -34.77 6.57 -6.72
C ASP A 31 -33.90 5.32 -6.97
N ASP A 32 -33.46 5.09 -8.21
CA ASP A 32 -32.54 4.00 -8.51
C ASP A 32 -31.19 4.17 -7.79
N CYS A 33 -30.64 5.39 -7.81
CA CYS A 33 -29.39 5.70 -7.11
C CYS A 33 -29.53 5.42 -5.60
N THR A 34 -30.62 5.88 -4.99
CA THR A 34 -30.92 5.65 -3.57
C THR A 34 -31.07 4.16 -3.26
N ALA A 35 -31.74 3.40 -4.14
CA ALA A 35 -31.95 1.96 -3.95
C ALA A 35 -30.65 1.13 -4.12
N LEU A 36 -29.70 1.61 -4.93
CA LEU A 36 -28.43 0.92 -5.20
C LEU A 36 -27.31 1.34 -4.24
N GLU A 37 -27.41 2.52 -3.64
CA GLU A 37 -26.39 3.09 -2.75
C GLU A 37 -25.94 2.14 -1.64
N PRO A 38 -26.82 1.40 -0.90
CA PRO A 38 -26.37 0.47 0.13
C PRO A 38 -25.54 -0.71 -0.40
N LEU A 39 -25.76 -1.12 -1.65
CA LEU A 39 -24.96 -2.17 -2.29
C LEU A 39 -23.61 -1.62 -2.75
N ALA A 40 -23.59 -0.39 -3.28
CA ALA A 40 -22.37 0.28 -3.69
C ALA A 40 -21.49 0.67 -2.49
N ALA A 41 -22.09 1.09 -1.37
CA ALA A 41 -21.37 1.40 -0.13
C ALA A 41 -20.56 0.20 0.39
N GLN A 42 -21.10 -1.02 0.25
CA GLN A 42 -20.38 -2.25 0.63
C GLN A 42 -19.09 -2.50 -0.15
N TRP A 43 -18.92 -1.90 -1.33
CA TRP A 43 -17.66 -1.93 -2.07
C TRP A 43 -16.63 -1.00 -1.42
N LEU A 44 -17.05 0.20 -1.03
CA LEU A 44 -16.19 1.17 -0.36
C LEU A 44 -15.78 0.67 1.04
N ASP A 45 -16.69 0.01 1.76
CA ASP A 45 -16.39 -0.65 3.05
C ASP A 45 -15.33 -1.75 2.91
N ARG A 46 -15.10 -2.26 1.70
CA ARG A 46 -14.05 -3.23 1.37
C ARG A 46 -12.77 -2.58 0.86
N GLY A 47 -12.65 -1.25 0.98
CA GLY A 47 -11.48 -0.48 0.59
C GLY A 47 -11.42 -0.13 -0.90
N VAL A 48 -12.52 -0.29 -1.65
CA VAL A 48 -12.55 0.08 -3.07
C VAL A 48 -12.84 1.57 -3.26
N THR A 49 -12.08 2.23 -4.13
CA THR A 49 -12.31 3.63 -4.53
C THR A 49 -13.53 3.78 -5.44
N THR A 50 -14.15 4.95 -5.45
CA THR A 50 -15.25 5.28 -6.38
C THR A 50 -14.87 5.14 -7.85
N ASP A 51 -13.64 5.49 -8.25
CA ASP A 51 -13.18 5.33 -9.64
C ASP A 51 -13.13 3.86 -10.07
N TYR A 52 -12.59 3.00 -9.21
CA TYR A 52 -12.58 1.55 -9.46
C TYR A 52 -14.01 0.97 -9.53
N LEU A 53 -14.90 1.43 -8.64
CA LEU A 53 -16.32 1.05 -8.68
C LEU A 53 -16.93 1.42 -10.03
N THR A 54 -16.80 2.67 -10.46
CA THR A 54 -17.29 3.16 -11.75
C THR A 54 -16.72 2.36 -12.92
N SER A 55 -15.40 2.16 -12.96
CA SER A 55 -14.74 1.36 -14.00
C SER A 55 -15.29 -0.08 -14.07
N THR A 56 -15.53 -0.71 -12.92
CA THR A 56 -16.09 -2.07 -12.86
C THR A 56 -17.54 -2.14 -13.34
N LEU A 57 -18.33 -1.10 -13.04
CA LEU A 57 -19.73 -1.01 -13.46
C LEU A 57 -19.87 -0.72 -14.96
N THR A 58 -18.94 0.02 -15.55
CA THR A 58 -18.93 0.37 -16.99
C THR A 58 -18.14 -0.60 -17.87
N ALA A 59 -17.36 -1.51 -17.28
CA ALA A 59 -16.55 -2.46 -18.03
C ALA A 59 -17.40 -3.53 -18.75
N GLY A 60 -17.21 -3.64 -20.07
CA GLY A 60 -17.81 -4.71 -20.88
C GLY A 60 -19.34 -4.63 -20.92
N LEU A 61 -19.89 -3.43 -21.09
CA LEU A 61 -21.33 -3.23 -21.24
C LEU A 61 -21.82 -3.84 -22.58
N PRO A 62 -22.97 -4.54 -22.57
CA PRO A 62 -23.58 -5.04 -23.80
C PRO A 62 -23.99 -3.89 -24.71
N ALA A 63 -24.11 -4.15 -26.01
CA ALA A 63 -24.45 -3.13 -27.00
C ALA A 63 -25.76 -2.39 -26.66
N GLN A 64 -26.72 -3.07 -26.05
CA GLN A 64 -27.97 -2.51 -25.54
C GLN A 64 -28.17 -2.97 -24.09
N VAL A 65 -28.71 -2.08 -23.26
CA VAL A 65 -29.03 -2.33 -21.85
C VAL A 65 -30.50 -2.02 -21.64
N ASP A 66 -31.32 -3.06 -21.51
CA ASP A 66 -32.78 -2.89 -21.33
C ASP A 66 -33.13 -2.43 -19.91
N SER A 67 -32.30 -2.77 -18.91
CA SER A 67 -32.49 -2.38 -17.52
C SER A 67 -31.16 -1.96 -16.88
N PRO A 68 -30.85 -0.65 -16.83
CA PRO A 68 -29.62 -0.16 -16.22
C PRO A 68 -29.57 -0.48 -14.72
N VAL A 69 -30.66 -0.23 -13.99
CA VAL A 69 -30.76 -0.54 -12.57
C VAL A 69 -30.57 -2.03 -12.28
N GLY A 70 -31.16 -2.92 -13.11
CA GLY A 70 -31.02 -4.36 -12.96
C GLY A 70 -29.60 -4.84 -13.19
N LEU A 71 -28.95 -4.34 -14.25
CA LEU A 71 -27.56 -4.65 -14.59
C LEU A 71 -26.60 -4.21 -13.48
N ILE A 72 -26.73 -2.96 -13.02
CA ILE A 72 -25.86 -2.41 -11.97
C ILE A 72 -26.05 -3.17 -10.66
N ARG A 73 -27.30 -3.43 -10.25
CA ARG A 73 -27.59 -4.25 -9.06
C ARG A 73 -26.89 -5.61 -9.15
N ARG A 74 -27.01 -6.28 -10.30
CA ARG A 74 -26.40 -7.59 -10.52
C ARG A 74 -24.88 -7.54 -10.41
N ARG A 75 -24.24 -6.53 -11.01
CA ARG A 75 -22.78 -6.35 -10.93
C ARG A 75 -22.32 -6.04 -9.51
N LEU A 76 -23.01 -5.16 -8.79
CA LEU A 76 -22.69 -4.82 -7.41
C LEU A 76 -22.72 -6.04 -6.48
N ILE A 77 -23.57 -7.03 -6.77
CA ILE A 77 -23.68 -8.27 -6.01
C ILE A 77 -22.63 -9.29 -6.49
N ASP A 78 -22.63 -9.62 -7.79
CA ASP A 78 -21.85 -10.73 -8.34
C ASP A 78 -20.35 -10.42 -8.41
N LYS A 79 -19.96 -9.14 -8.47
CA LYS A 79 -18.56 -8.70 -8.55
C LYS A 79 -18.05 -8.09 -7.24
N LEU A 80 -18.81 -8.21 -6.15
CA LEU A 80 -18.44 -7.68 -4.85
C LEU A 80 -17.07 -8.27 -4.42
N PRO A 81 -16.06 -7.42 -4.16
CA PRO A 81 -14.74 -7.90 -3.78
C PRO A 81 -14.78 -8.73 -2.48
N PRO A 82 -13.85 -9.68 -2.28
CA PRO A 82 -13.68 -10.32 -0.99
C PRO A 82 -13.28 -9.27 0.07
N ARG A 83 -13.66 -9.51 1.32
CA ARG A 83 -13.13 -8.72 2.44
C ARG A 83 -11.67 -9.09 2.62
N LEU A 84 -10.76 -8.13 2.41
CA LEU A 84 -9.37 -8.30 2.80
C LEU A 84 -9.28 -8.12 4.32
N PRO A 85 -8.48 -8.92 5.04
CA PRO A 85 -8.24 -8.68 6.46
C PRO A 85 -7.63 -7.29 6.62
N ASP A 86 -8.27 -6.45 7.42
CA ASP A 86 -7.86 -5.07 7.65
C ASP A 86 -6.44 -5.03 8.24
N THR A 87 -5.43 -4.83 7.40
CA THR A 87 -4.06 -4.57 7.84
C THR A 87 -3.91 -3.19 8.49
N ALA A 88 -4.99 -2.40 8.54
CA ALA A 88 -5.01 -1.01 8.96
C ALA A 88 -5.56 -0.76 10.38
N SER A 89 -5.89 -1.80 11.15
CA SER A 89 -6.29 -1.65 12.56
C SER A 89 -5.17 -2.07 13.51
N THR A 90 -4.11 -1.27 13.55
CA THR A 90 -3.15 -1.27 14.68
C THR A 90 -2.94 0.16 15.15
N ALA A 91 -4.05 0.84 15.43
CA ALA A 91 -4.07 2.09 16.17
C ALA A 91 -5.34 2.13 17.01
N GLY A 92 -5.30 1.51 18.20
CA GLY A 92 -6.29 1.75 19.25
C GLY A 92 -7.02 0.50 19.75
N THR A 93 -6.65 0.10 20.97
CA THR A 93 -7.43 -0.63 21.99
C THR A 93 -6.94 -2.05 22.31
N PRO A 94 -6.65 -2.37 23.59
CA PRO A 94 -6.11 -3.65 24.01
C PRO A 94 -7.25 -4.65 24.23
N ALA A 95 -7.33 -5.69 23.43
CA ALA A 95 -8.10 -6.88 23.76
C ALA A 95 -7.15 -8.09 23.71
N ASN A 96 -6.92 -8.64 24.90
CA ASN A 96 -6.12 -9.82 25.17
C ASN A 96 -6.46 -10.99 24.25
N THR A 97 -5.69 -11.19 23.20
CA THR A 97 -5.18 -12.49 22.71
C THR A 97 -4.24 -12.19 21.54
N PRO A 98 -2.90 -12.26 21.69
CA PRO A 98 -2.03 -12.12 20.54
C PRO A 98 -2.20 -13.38 19.68
N ALA A 99 -2.83 -13.22 18.51
CA ALA A 99 -2.55 -14.11 17.38
C ALA A 99 -1.01 -14.18 17.21
N PRO A 100 -0.42 -15.32 16.82
CA PRO A 100 1.01 -15.43 16.67
C PRO A 100 1.46 -14.49 15.55
N ILE A 101 1.85 -13.27 15.94
CA ILE A 101 2.66 -12.37 15.14
C ILE A 101 3.84 -13.23 14.74
N ARG A 102 3.98 -13.56 13.46
CA ARG A 102 5.21 -14.16 12.94
C ARG A 102 6.28 -13.09 13.12
N ARG A 103 6.85 -13.03 14.33
CA ARG A 103 7.93 -12.12 14.69
C ARG A 103 9.11 -12.57 13.85
N LEU A 104 9.35 -11.85 12.75
CA LEU A 104 10.53 -12.05 11.95
C LEU A 104 11.73 -11.79 12.85
N LEU A 105 12.46 -12.86 13.15
CA LEU A 105 13.74 -12.78 13.85
C LEU A 105 14.82 -12.80 12.78
N VAL A 106 15.75 -11.86 12.89
CA VAL A 106 16.96 -11.80 12.07
C VAL A 106 18.15 -12.19 12.95
N GLU A 107 19.19 -12.76 12.35
CA GLU A 107 20.37 -13.23 13.06
C GLU A 107 21.53 -12.24 12.94
N CYS A 108 22.31 -12.10 14.03
CA CYS A 108 23.54 -11.32 14.02
C CYS A 108 24.54 -11.94 13.06
N THR A 109 25.09 -11.15 12.15
CA THR A 109 26.04 -11.64 11.14
C THR A 109 27.39 -12.09 11.71
N ASP A 110 27.70 -11.71 12.96
CA ASP A 110 28.93 -12.07 13.66
C ASP A 110 28.75 -13.31 14.56
N CYS A 111 27.76 -13.28 15.46
CA CYS A 111 27.58 -14.30 16.50
C CYS A 111 26.33 -15.16 16.36
N GLY A 112 25.52 -14.97 15.31
CA GLY A 112 24.29 -15.73 15.05
C GLY A 112 23.13 -15.45 16.03
N ARG A 113 23.28 -14.49 16.95
CA ARG A 113 22.25 -14.19 17.95
C ARG A 113 20.96 -13.70 17.26
N PRO A 114 19.81 -14.37 17.45
CA PRO A 114 18.55 -13.93 16.87
C PRO A 114 18.02 -12.69 17.62
N GLY A 115 17.44 -11.76 16.88
CA GLY A 115 16.82 -10.54 17.42
C GLY A 115 15.83 -9.90 16.44
N GLN A 116 15.13 -8.86 16.90
CA GLN A 116 14.29 -8.06 16.02
C GLN A 116 15.18 -7.23 15.08
N PRO A 117 14.71 -6.87 13.86
CA PRO A 117 15.47 -6.05 12.93
C PRO A 117 16.01 -4.75 13.55
N GLU A 118 15.22 -4.10 14.41
CA GLU A 118 15.58 -2.85 15.08
C GLU A 118 16.67 -3.04 16.17
N ALA A 119 16.85 -4.27 16.66
CA ALA A 119 17.87 -4.62 17.65
C ALA A 119 19.22 -4.99 17.02
N LEU A 120 19.28 -5.06 15.68
CA LEU A 120 20.48 -5.38 14.91
C LEU A 120 20.81 -4.24 13.91
N PRO A 121 21.21 -3.04 14.40
CA PRO A 121 21.71 -1.99 13.52
C PRO A 121 22.92 -2.53 12.72
N ASP A 122 22.93 -2.28 11.42
CA ASP A 122 23.93 -2.79 10.47
C ASP A 122 24.07 -4.34 10.46
N GLY A 123 23.05 -5.06 10.92
CA GLY A 123 23.05 -6.53 11.01
C GLY A 123 23.82 -7.09 12.21
N LEU A 124 24.24 -6.24 13.16
CA LEU A 124 25.01 -6.64 14.34
C LEU A 124 24.23 -6.41 15.62
N CYS A 125 24.24 -7.41 16.51
CA CYS A 125 23.70 -7.22 17.86
C CYS A 125 24.54 -6.19 18.63
N ARG A 126 23.92 -5.46 19.58
CA ARG A 126 24.59 -4.37 20.32
C ARG A 126 26.00 -4.72 20.85
N PRO A 127 26.26 -5.90 21.47
CA PRO A 127 27.61 -6.30 21.86
C PRO A 127 28.60 -6.39 20.68
N CYS A 128 28.24 -7.09 19.60
CA CYS A 128 29.07 -7.24 18.41
C CYS A 128 29.28 -5.90 17.69
N HIS A 129 28.27 -5.03 17.68
CA HIS A 129 28.39 -3.68 17.15
C HIS A 129 29.39 -2.85 17.98
N THR A 130 29.31 -2.93 19.32
CA THR A 130 30.26 -2.23 20.19
C THR A 130 31.68 -2.78 20.07
N THR A 131 31.89 -4.09 19.88
CA THR A 131 33.23 -4.66 19.68
C THR A 131 33.82 -4.25 18.34
N HIS A 132 33.03 -4.26 17.26
CA HIS A 132 33.49 -3.77 15.95
C HIS A 132 33.81 -2.27 15.95
N THR A 133 33.06 -1.48 16.72
CA THR A 133 33.30 -0.03 16.83
C THR A 133 34.48 0.29 17.75
N ALA A 134 34.57 -0.37 18.91
CA ALA A 134 35.61 -0.17 19.91
C ALA A 134 36.94 -0.81 19.51
N GLY A 135 36.90 -1.88 18.70
CA GLY A 135 38.07 -2.50 18.10
C GLY A 135 38.77 -1.59 17.08
N GLY A 136 38.20 -0.41 16.80
CA GLY A 136 38.77 0.63 15.97
C GLY A 136 39.11 0.08 14.60
N ARG A 137 38.29 0.34 13.59
CA ARG A 137 38.81 0.25 12.22
C ARG A 137 40.09 1.08 12.21
N PRO A 138 41.29 0.49 12.01
CA PRO A 138 42.50 1.29 12.03
C PRO A 138 42.25 2.35 10.96
N SER A 139 42.25 3.62 11.37
CA SER A 139 42.20 4.70 10.41
C SER A 139 43.33 4.39 9.44
N PRO A 140 43.03 4.23 8.13
CA PRO A 140 44.04 3.77 7.20
C PRO A 140 45.24 4.71 7.34
N ASP A 141 46.40 4.10 7.60
CA ASP A 141 47.64 4.84 7.82
C ASP A 141 47.83 5.83 6.66
N PRO A 142 48.01 7.14 6.93
CA PRO A 142 48.18 8.14 5.88
C PRO A 142 49.25 7.77 4.86
N THR A 143 50.29 7.04 5.28
CA THR A 143 51.34 6.54 4.38
C THR A 143 50.85 5.44 3.44
N GLN A 144 50.00 4.53 3.93
CA GLN A 144 49.34 3.50 3.10
C GLN A 144 48.38 4.13 2.10
N ILE A 145 47.62 5.16 2.51
CA ILE A 145 46.74 5.91 1.60
C ILE A 145 47.56 6.56 0.48
N ALA A 146 48.69 7.19 0.81
CA ALA A 146 49.57 7.79 -0.18
C ALA A 146 50.17 6.75 -1.14
N ALA A 147 50.57 5.58 -0.62
CA ALA A 147 51.08 4.47 -1.41
C ALA A 147 50.03 3.91 -2.39
N VAL A 148 48.80 3.70 -1.94
CA VAL A 148 47.69 3.24 -2.81
C VAL A 148 47.40 4.27 -3.90
N LYS A 149 47.39 5.58 -3.56
CA LYS A 149 47.20 6.65 -4.55
C LYS A 149 48.32 6.67 -5.60
N ALA A 150 49.58 6.57 -5.17
CA ALA A 150 50.73 6.53 -6.08
C ALA A 150 50.66 5.31 -7.02
N HIS A 151 50.28 4.14 -6.48
CA HIS A 151 50.12 2.92 -7.25
C HIS A 151 49.00 3.04 -8.30
N MET A 152 47.85 3.59 -7.92
CA MET A 152 46.72 3.82 -8.83
C MET A 152 47.05 4.84 -9.93
N THR A 153 47.86 5.86 -9.64
CA THR A 153 48.35 6.80 -10.66
C THR A 153 49.27 6.10 -11.65
N ASN A 154 50.22 5.30 -11.17
CA ASN A 154 51.12 4.52 -12.03
C ASN A 154 50.34 3.58 -12.97
N LEU A 155 49.39 2.81 -12.43
CA LEU A 155 48.53 1.94 -13.23
C LEU A 155 47.77 2.71 -14.32
N ARG A 156 47.25 3.90 -13.99
CA ARG A 156 46.52 4.74 -14.94
C ARG A 156 47.42 5.27 -16.05
N ASP A 157 48.67 5.61 -15.76
CA ASP A 157 49.63 6.06 -16.76
C ASP A 157 50.10 4.90 -17.67
N LEU A 158 50.26 3.69 -17.13
CA LEU A 158 50.55 2.49 -17.93
C LEU A 158 49.39 2.09 -18.85
N LEU A 159 48.15 2.44 -18.49
CA LEU A 159 46.95 2.13 -19.26
C LEU A 159 46.54 3.25 -20.23
N LYS A 160 47.28 4.37 -20.31
CA LYS A 160 47.02 5.40 -21.33
C LYS A 160 47.50 4.90 -22.70
N PRO A 161 46.61 4.81 -23.71
CA PRO A 161 47.03 4.50 -25.08
C PRO A 161 47.87 5.64 -25.66
N VAL A 162 48.86 5.26 -26.48
CA VAL A 162 49.79 6.16 -27.20
C VAL A 162 49.09 6.92 -28.30
#